data_AF-W8F5E8-F1
#
_entry.id   AF-W8F5E8-F1
#
_cell.length_a   1.000
_cell.length_b   1.000
_cell.length_c   1.000
_cell.angle_alpha   90.00
_cell.angle_beta   90.00
_cell.angle_gamma   90.00
#
_symmetry.space_group_name_H-M   'P 1'
#
loop_
_entity.id
_entity.type
_entity.pdbx_description
1 polymer ?
#
loop_
_entity_poly.entity_id
_entity_poly.type
_entity_poly.pdbx_seq_one_letter_code
_entity_poly.pdbx_strand_id
1 'polypeptide(L)'
;MRMCIFTLDAIQRIQGFQFLTDSSGYVPLPARQLLRFAQGRWKPYELPQAQSFGQVAFVAGTGKGCLLTETGQVLATTNNGTTWQPTMLRDICRLKPWQRAITLQQRANQLLVLPDNTPR
;
A
#
# COMPACT_ATOMS: atom_id res chain seq x y z
N MET A 1 7.38 -12.35 -23.98
CA MET A 1 6.69 -11.75 -22.81
C MET A 1 5.37 -12.48 -22.64
N ARG A 2 5.11 -13.10 -21.48
CA ARG A 2 3.88 -13.89 -21.25
C ARG A 2 2.91 -13.03 -20.45
N MET A 3 1.75 -12.73 -21.01
CA MET A 3 0.70 -11.99 -20.33
C MET A 3 -0.04 -12.94 -19.39
N CYS A 4 -0.15 -12.58 -18.11
CA CYS A 4 -0.91 -13.32 -17.11
C CYS A 4 -2.15 -12.49 -16.74
N ILE A 5 -3.33 -13.09 -16.82
CA ILE A 5 -4.59 -12.47 -16.40
C ILE A 5 -5.00 -13.12 -15.08
N PHE A 6 -5.31 -12.29 -14.08
CA PHE A 6 -5.85 -12.73 -12.78
C PHE A 6 -7.21 -12.08 -12.58
N THR A 7 -8.24 -12.90 -12.35
CA THR A 7 -9.59 -12.42 -12.05
C THR A 7 -9.85 -12.53 -10.55
N LEU A 8 -10.39 -11.47 -9.96
CA LEU A 8 -10.82 -11.41 -8.56
C LEU A 8 -12.35 -11.41 -8.53
N ASP A 9 -12.98 -12.56 -8.79
CA ASP A 9 -14.43 -12.66 -9.11
C ASP A 9 -15.36 -12.11 -8.02
N ALA A 10 -14.93 -12.14 -6.75
CA ALA A 10 -15.71 -11.60 -5.62
C ALA A 10 -15.62 -10.07 -5.48
N ILE A 11 -14.85 -9.39 -6.31
CA ILE A 11 -14.48 -7.99 -6.14
C ILE A 11 -15.20 -7.11 -7.16
N GLN A 12 -16.07 -6.22 -6.67
CA GLN A 12 -16.77 -5.26 -7.52
C GLN A 12 -15.87 -4.13 -8.04
N ARG A 13 -14.88 -3.69 -7.26
CA ARG A 13 -13.98 -2.60 -7.63
C ARG A 13 -12.61 -2.73 -6.95
N ILE A 14 -11.55 -2.54 -7.73
CA ILE A 14 -10.19 -2.39 -7.23
C ILE A 14 -9.97 -0.92 -6.83
N GLN A 15 -9.58 -0.66 -5.57
CA GLN A 15 -9.32 0.71 -5.09
C GLN A 15 -7.91 1.19 -5.48
N GLY A 16 -6.97 0.26 -5.60
CA GLY A 16 -5.61 0.50 -6.08
C GLY A 16 -4.88 -0.83 -6.21
N PHE A 17 -3.70 -0.82 -6.82
CA PHE A 17 -2.82 -1.99 -6.88
C PHE A 17 -1.37 -1.56 -6.94
N GLN A 18 -0.48 -2.35 -6.37
CA GLN A 18 0.96 -2.14 -6.43
C GLN A 18 1.69 -3.48 -6.50
N PHE A 19 2.54 -3.66 -7.52
CA PHE A 19 3.52 -4.74 -7.54
C PHE A 19 4.84 -4.27 -6.93
N LEU A 20 5.46 -5.11 -6.13
CA LEU A 20 6.81 -4.92 -5.59
C LEU A 20 7.85 -5.65 -6.44
N THR A 21 7.50 -6.85 -6.87
CA THR A 21 8.30 -7.71 -7.74
C THR A 21 7.39 -8.39 -8.76
N ASP A 22 7.98 -9.18 -9.65
CA ASP A 22 7.27 -10.12 -10.53
C ASP A 22 6.41 -11.16 -9.77
N SER A 23 6.66 -11.33 -8.48
CA SER A 23 6.16 -12.41 -7.63
C SER A 23 5.45 -11.92 -6.37
N SER A 24 5.36 -10.59 -6.18
CA SER A 24 4.72 -10.00 -4.99
C SER A 24 4.02 -8.66 -5.26
N GLY A 25 2.87 -8.47 -4.63
CA GLY A 25 2.03 -7.27 -4.81
C GLY A 25 0.92 -7.16 -3.78
N TYR A 26 0.27 -6.00 -3.74
CA TYR A 26 -0.84 -5.70 -2.83
C TYR A 26 -1.98 -5.02 -3.57
N VAL A 27 -3.20 -5.36 -3.17
CA VAL A 27 -4.44 -4.76 -3.68
C VAL A 27 -5.36 -4.46 -2.49
N PRO A 28 -5.57 -3.19 -2.12
CA PRO A 28 -6.64 -2.79 -1.22
C PRO A 28 -8.01 -2.95 -1.91
N LEU A 29 -8.96 -3.46 -1.14
CA LEU A 29 -10.33 -3.73 -1.58
C LEU A 29 -11.35 -3.05 -0.68
N PRO A 30 -12.58 -2.80 -1.19
CA PRO A 30 -13.72 -2.45 -0.36
C PRO A 30 -13.97 -3.50 0.74
N ALA A 31 -14.73 -3.12 1.78
CA ALA A 31 -15.09 -3.99 2.91
C ALA A 31 -13.89 -4.45 3.77
N ARG A 32 -12.87 -3.59 3.92
CA ARG A 32 -11.76 -3.79 4.88
C ARG A 32 -10.92 -5.03 4.56
N GLN A 33 -10.72 -5.32 3.27
CA GLN A 33 -9.90 -6.44 2.84
C GLN A 33 -8.65 -5.95 2.12
N LEU A 34 -7.51 -6.54 2.45
CA LEU A 34 -6.25 -6.34 1.74
C LEU A 34 -5.83 -7.70 1.15
N LEU A 35 -5.58 -7.76 -0.15
CA LEU A 35 -5.01 -8.95 -0.78
C LEU A 35 -3.51 -8.77 -0.97
N ARG A 36 -2.78 -9.87 -0.76
CA ARG A 36 -1.37 -9.99 -1.11
C ARG A 36 -1.19 -11.04 -2.20
N PHE A 37 -0.51 -10.67 -3.27
CA PHE A 37 -0.01 -11.60 -4.26
C PHE A 37 1.29 -12.19 -3.76
N ALA A 38 1.37 -13.51 -3.70
CA ALA A 38 2.59 -14.24 -3.39
C ALA A 38 2.50 -15.65 -3.98
N GLN A 39 3.62 -16.15 -4.52
CA GLN A 39 3.69 -17.51 -5.08
C GLN A 39 2.61 -17.79 -6.16
N GLY A 40 2.36 -16.81 -7.04
CA GLY A 40 1.42 -16.97 -8.16
C GLY A 40 -0.07 -16.90 -7.79
N ARG A 41 -0.42 -16.55 -6.55
CA ARG A 41 -1.81 -16.49 -6.08
C ARG A 41 -2.08 -15.28 -5.21
N TRP A 42 -3.30 -14.78 -5.26
CA TRP A 42 -3.81 -13.77 -4.34
C TRP A 42 -4.34 -14.45 -3.08
N LYS A 43 -4.04 -13.89 -1.91
CA LYS A 43 -4.56 -14.34 -0.62
C LYS A 43 -5.00 -13.15 0.22
N PRO A 44 -6.04 -13.29 1.06
CA PRO A 44 -6.32 -12.35 2.12
C PRO A 44 -5.09 -12.13 3.00
N TYR A 45 -4.80 -10.88 3.33
CA TYR A 45 -3.75 -10.48 4.25
C TYR A 45 -4.37 -9.74 5.42
N GLU A 46 -4.39 -10.41 6.57
CA GLU A 46 -4.95 -9.88 7.80
C GLU A 46 -4.01 -8.83 8.40
N LEU A 47 -4.55 -7.65 8.68
CA LEU A 47 -3.81 -6.56 9.31
C LEU A 47 -4.62 -5.98 10.47
N PRO A 48 -4.57 -6.58 11.68
CA PRO A 48 -5.47 -6.24 12.80
C PRO A 48 -5.47 -4.77 13.22
N GLN A 49 -4.33 -4.11 13.02
CA GLN A 49 -4.09 -2.70 13.29
C GLN A 49 -4.72 -1.71 12.29
N ALA A 50 -5.31 -2.21 11.20
CA ALA A 50 -5.99 -1.39 10.19
C ALA A 50 -7.40 -1.93 9.96
N GLN A 51 -8.40 -1.06 10.15
CA GLN A 51 -9.81 -1.42 9.97
C GLN A 51 -10.35 -1.01 8.60
N SER A 52 -9.52 -0.46 7.73
CA SER A 52 -9.89 -0.10 6.35
C SER A 52 -8.61 0.06 5.53
N PHE A 53 -8.73 -0.11 4.22
CA PHE A 53 -7.62 0.00 3.28
C PHE A 53 -8.07 0.87 2.14
N GLY A 54 -7.28 1.87 1.77
CA GLY A 54 -7.60 2.78 0.66
C GLY A 54 -6.53 2.75 -0.42
N GLN A 55 -5.27 2.96 -0.04
CA GLN A 55 -4.15 2.97 -1.00
C GLN A 55 -2.92 2.28 -0.42
N VAL A 56 -2.12 1.70 -1.30
CA VAL A 56 -0.80 1.15 -0.95
C VAL A 56 0.23 1.69 -1.95
N ALA A 57 1.39 2.09 -1.44
CA ALA A 57 2.48 2.64 -2.23
C ALA A 57 3.80 2.11 -1.71
N PHE A 58 4.72 1.79 -2.61
CA PHE A 58 6.07 1.34 -2.28
C PHE A 58 7.11 2.19 -3.01
N VAL A 59 8.26 2.38 -2.38
CA VAL A 59 9.44 2.91 -3.06
C VAL A 59 10.20 1.74 -3.68
N ALA A 60 10.29 1.73 -5.01
CA ALA A 60 10.88 0.64 -5.79
C ALA A 60 12.31 0.32 -5.32
N GLY A 61 12.61 -0.96 -5.14
CA GLY A 61 13.95 -1.44 -4.79
C GLY A 61 14.40 -1.23 -3.34
N THR A 62 13.56 -0.69 -2.46
CA THR A 62 13.96 -0.34 -1.07
C THR A 62 13.27 -1.15 0.02
N GLY A 63 12.17 -1.82 -0.33
CA GLY A 63 11.26 -2.47 0.62
C GLY A 63 10.49 -1.54 1.55
N LYS A 64 10.66 -0.22 1.40
CA LYS A 64 9.88 0.79 2.11
C LYS A 64 8.55 1.04 1.43
N GLY A 65 7.50 1.17 2.23
CA GLY A 65 6.15 1.41 1.72
C GLY A 65 5.21 2.01 2.75
N CYS A 66 4.07 2.49 2.25
CA CYS A 66 2.99 3.05 3.05
C CYS A 66 1.66 2.42 2.63
N LEU A 67 0.83 2.15 3.63
CA LEU A 67 -0.55 1.73 3.51
C LEU A 67 -1.41 2.83 4.12
N LEU A 68 -2.28 3.41 3.31
CA LEU A 68 -3.25 4.42 3.68
C LEU A 68 -4.60 3.76 3.94
N THR A 69 -5.18 4.00 5.10
CA THR A 69 -6.54 3.60 5.45
C THR A 69 -7.56 4.60 4.88
N GLU A 70 -8.83 4.21 4.78
CA GLU A 70 -9.90 5.11 4.32
C GLU A 70 -10.15 6.27 5.31
N THR A 71 -9.73 6.10 6.57
CA THR A 71 -9.82 7.11 7.63
C THR A 71 -8.64 8.09 7.65
N GLY A 72 -7.69 7.96 6.72
CA GLY A 72 -6.53 8.84 6.62
C GLY A 72 -5.38 8.54 7.56
N GLN A 73 -5.36 7.35 8.19
CA GLN A 73 -4.20 6.84 8.92
C GLN A 73 -3.19 6.20 7.96
N VAL A 74 -1.91 6.29 8.30
CA VAL A 74 -0.84 5.66 7.53
C VAL A 74 -0.11 4.64 8.39
N LEU A 75 0.08 3.45 7.82
CA LEU A 75 1.00 2.44 8.31
C LEU A 75 2.21 2.38 7.39
N ALA A 76 3.40 2.26 7.97
CA ALA A 76 4.66 2.15 7.24
C ALA A 76 5.23 0.74 7.33
N THR A 77 5.99 0.36 6.31
CA THR A 77 6.77 -0.88 6.29
C THR A 77 8.17 -0.59 5.78
N THR A 78 9.14 -1.40 6.21
CA THR A 78 10.52 -1.39 5.71
C THR A 78 10.96 -2.78 5.22
N ASN A 79 10.02 -3.71 5.05
CA ASN A 79 10.31 -5.10 4.68
C ASN A 79 9.29 -5.66 3.68
N ASN A 80 9.01 -4.89 2.61
CA ASN A 80 8.12 -5.29 1.52
C ASN A 80 6.69 -5.61 1.99
N GLY A 81 6.21 -4.93 3.04
CA GLY A 81 4.88 -5.13 3.59
C GLY A 81 4.69 -6.44 4.34
N THR A 82 5.78 -7.11 4.72
CA THR A 82 5.72 -8.31 5.57
C THR A 82 5.23 -7.94 6.98
N THR A 83 5.70 -6.80 7.50
CA THR A 83 5.20 -6.17 8.72
C THR A 83 4.88 -4.70 8.45
N TRP A 84 3.81 -4.20 9.08
CA TRP A 84 3.41 -2.80 9.03
C TRP A 84 3.39 -2.22 10.45
N GLN A 85 3.71 -0.94 10.58
CA GLN A 85 3.69 -0.23 11.85
C GLN A 85 2.88 1.06 11.69
N PRO A 86 1.95 1.37 12.62
CA PRO A 86 1.24 2.63 12.60
C PRO A 86 2.21 3.82 12.69
N THR A 87 1.92 4.88 11.96
CA THR A 87 2.65 6.15 12.07
C THR A 87 1.84 7.17 12.86
N MET A 88 2.50 8.27 13.23
CA MET A 88 1.85 9.45 13.82
C MET A 88 1.13 10.31 12.76
N LEU A 89 1.27 10.01 11.48
CA LEU A 89 0.59 10.74 10.41
C LEU A 89 -0.92 10.51 10.45
N ARG A 90 -1.67 11.57 10.17
CA ARG A 90 -3.13 11.65 10.21
C ARG A 90 -3.63 12.54 9.08
N ASP A 91 -4.91 12.42 8.75
CA ASP A 91 -5.58 13.20 7.71
C ASP A 91 -4.92 13.08 6.33
N ILE A 92 -4.29 11.94 6.04
CA ILE A 92 -3.72 11.69 4.73
C ILE A 92 -4.85 11.31 3.77
N CYS A 93 -4.91 11.96 2.61
CA CYS A 93 -5.95 11.70 1.61
C CYS A 93 -5.42 10.94 0.40
N ARG A 94 -4.10 10.99 0.15
CA ARG A 94 -3.51 10.36 -1.02
C ARG A 94 -2.05 9.99 -0.80
N LEU A 95 -1.66 8.82 -1.30
CA LEU A 95 -0.27 8.42 -1.50
C LEU A 95 0.07 8.49 -2.99
N LYS A 96 1.29 8.93 -3.31
CA LYS A 96 1.83 8.86 -4.67
C LYS A 96 3.33 8.54 -4.62
N PRO A 97 3.77 7.38 -5.13
CA PRO A 97 5.18 7.10 -5.34
C PRO A 97 5.81 8.16 -6.24
N TRP A 98 6.98 8.65 -5.86
CA TRP A 98 7.74 9.64 -6.62
C TRP A 98 9.24 9.41 -6.45
N GLN A 99 9.90 8.97 -7.53
CA GLN A 99 11.34 8.65 -7.52
C GLN A 99 11.69 7.70 -6.36
N ARG A 100 12.54 8.15 -5.43
CA ARG A 100 12.98 7.43 -4.24
C ARG A 100 12.18 7.80 -2.98
N ALA A 101 10.94 8.24 -3.16
CA ALA A 101 10.08 8.69 -2.07
C ALA A 101 8.62 8.28 -2.27
N ILE A 102 7.83 8.42 -1.21
CA ILE A 102 6.37 8.46 -1.29
C ILE A 102 5.95 9.88 -0.90
N THR A 103 5.19 10.52 -1.77
CA THR A 103 4.52 11.78 -1.46
C THR A 103 3.15 11.49 -0.85
N LEU A 104 2.79 12.25 0.18
CA LEU A 104 1.53 12.12 0.88
C LEU A 104 0.83 13.47 0.84
N GLN A 105 -0.40 13.47 0.33
CA GLN A 105 -1.27 14.63 0.45
C GLN A 105 -1.96 14.55 1.80
N GLN A 106 -1.67 15.52 2.67
CA GLN A 106 -2.35 15.72 3.94
C GLN A 106 -3.38 16.82 3.81
N ARG A 107 -4.63 16.53 4.21
CA ARG A 107 -5.78 17.43 4.08
C ARG A 107 -5.92 17.96 2.64
N ALA A 108 -6.54 19.13 2.47
CA ALA A 108 -6.72 19.71 1.15
C ALA A 108 -5.39 20.01 0.44
N ASN A 109 -4.41 20.62 1.12
CA ASN A 109 -3.30 21.31 0.45
C ASN A 109 -1.91 21.17 1.13
N GLN A 110 -1.67 20.18 1.98
CA GLN A 110 -0.32 19.93 2.51
C GLN A 110 0.32 18.73 1.81
N LEU A 111 1.58 18.86 1.42
CA LEU A 111 2.35 17.80 0.80
C LEU A 111 3.50 17.40 1.72
N LEU A 112 3.52 16.13 2.11
CA LEU A 112 4.62 15.53 2.86
C LEU A 112 5.42 14.62 1.92
N VAL A 113 6.73 14.56 2.14
CA VAL A 113 7.63 13.68 1.39
C VAL A 113 8.31 12.74 2.36
N LEU A 114 8.12 11.44 2.17
CA LEU A 114 8.82 10.39 2.88
C LEU A 114 9.89 9.79 1.96
N PRO A 115 11.15 10.24 2.05
CA PRO A 115 12.23 9.66 1.27
C PRO A 115 12.60 8.26 1.77
N ASP A 116 13.18 7.46 0.87
CA ASP A 116 13.75 6.16 1.20
C ASP A 116 14.93 6.23 2.17
N ASN A 117 15.51 7.42 2.37
CA ASN A 117 16.64 7.63 3.26
C ASN A 117 16.23 7.99 4.70
N THR A 118 14.94 8.15 4.99
CA THR A 118 14.49 8.58 6.32
C THR A 118 14.96 7.56 7.38
N PRO A 119 15.81 7.96 8.35
CA PRO A 119 16.14 7.14 9.51
C PRO A 119 14.90 6.96 10.39
N ARG A 120 14.87 5.88 11.19
CA ARG A 120 13.75 5.53 12.06
C ARG A 120 13.43 6.61 13.08
#